data_AF-A0A6L9IJT9-F1
#
_entry.id   AF-A0A6L9IJT9-F1
#
_cell.length_a   1.000
_cell.length_b   1.000
_cell.length_c   1.000
_cell.angle_alpha   90.00
_cell.angle_beta   90.00
_cell.angle_gamma   90.00
#
_symmetry.space_group_name_H-M   'P 1'
#
loop_
_entity.id
_entity.type
_entity.pdbx_description
1 polymer ?
#
loop_
_entity_poly.entity_id
_entity_poly.type
_entity_poly.pdbx_seq_one_letter_code
_entity_poly.pdbx_strand_id
1 'polypeptide(L)'
;MARQKPAETKPAAAKKTSPPKAQAQAEAQPPAETQAEPAEKYPIRPEFWEQLFDSIPPWGDEIAAILLIVFGIVSGLSLLNISADATISTAWANALTSLFGYGSAVICLGIFALGVIILLPKLGIVIRFPTRRILALEIAFLSILALLHLAVSGSDPRTAAFLGQGGGQVGWALSAIVENSLSWSVAVTLYALLLVISMANVMGLNRTHLAGWLQATTRS
;
A
#
# COMPACT_ATOMS: atom_id res chain seq x y z
N MET A 1 32.18 66.83 12.24
CA MET A 1 30.82 66.62 11.70
C MET A 1 30.74 65.20 11.13
N ALA A 2 29.67 64.47 11.47
CA ALA A 2 29.10 63.25 10.85
C ALA A 2 30.01 61.98 10.73
N ARG A 3 29.80 60.95 11.56
CA ARG A 3 28.81 59.82 11.49
C ARG A 3 29.34 58.59 10.73
N GLN A 4 29.58 57.49 11.45
CA GLN A 4 29.27 56.12 11.00
C GLN A 4 28.87 55.24 12.20
N LYS A 5 27.99 54.27 11.89
CA LYS A 5 27.05 53.52 12.74
C LYS A 5 27.70 52.42 13.63
N PRO A 6 26.98 51.90 14.65
CA PRO A 6 27.47 50.90 15.59
C PRO A 6 27.10 49.46 15.17
N ALA A 7 27.92 48.49 15.60
CA ALA A 7 27.61 47.07 15.63
C ALA A 7 27.23 46.64 17.06
N GLU A 8 26.19 45.83 17.16
CA GLU A 8 25.69 45.17 18.36
C GLU A 8 26.74 44.31 19.05
N THR A 9 26.79 44.32 20.39
CA THR A 9 26.62 43.08 21.17
C THR A 9 26.18 43.40 22.61
N LYS A 10 25.08 42.78 23.00
CA LYS A 10 24.48 42.74 24.35
C LYS A 10 24.69 41.30 24.87
N PRO A 11 24.26 40.95 26.10
CA PRO A 11 24.71 41.31 27.44
C PRO A 11 25.28 40.10 28.21
N ALA A 12 25.90 40.31 29.38
CA ALA A 12 25.66 39.44 30.54
C ALA A 12 26.25 40.00 31.84
N ALA A 13 25.60 39.61 32.94
CA ALA A 13 26.08 39.58 34.32
C ALA A 13 25.87 40.85 35.18
N ALA A 14 24.63 41.07 35.60
CA ALA A 14 24.37 41.66 36.92
C ALA A 14 24.15 40.50 37.92
N LYS A 15 25.00 40.39 38.93
CA LYS A 15 24.87 39.40 40.01
C LYS A 15 24.92 40.11 41.37
N LYS A 16 24.00 39.66 42.24
CA LYS A 16 23.95 39.77 43.70
C LYS A 16 23.38 41.05 44.29
N THR A 17 22.19 40.89 44.87
CA THR A 17 21.92 41.23 46.26
C THR A 17 20.82 40.31 46.80
N SER A 18 21.09 39.64 47.91
CA SER A 18 20.08 39.11 48.85
C SER A 18 20.29 39.90 50.15
N PRO A 19 19.26 40.12 51.00
CA PRO A 19 18.81 39.11 51.98
C PRO A 19 17.31 39.30 52.38
N PRO A 20 16.80 38.91 53.56
CA PRO A 20 16.68 37.56 54.16
C PRO A 20 15.23 37.19 54.59
N LYS A 21 14.97 35.87 54.63
CA LYS A 21 14.23 35.10 55.67
C LYS A 21 13.05 35.79 56.40
N ALA A 22 11.83 35.42 56.03
CA ALA A 22 10.67 35.45 56.93
C ALA A 22 9.83 34.18 56.72
N GLN A 23 9.57 33.49 57.83
CA GLN A 23 8.83 32.26 57.94
C GLN A 23 7.37 32.45 57.55
N ALA A 24 6.80 31.49 56.82
CA ALA A 24 5.43 31.03 57.05
C ALA A 24 5.33 29.62 56.47
N GLN A 25 5.43 28.63 57.37
CA GLN A 25 4.94 27.29 57.11
C GLN A 25 3.45 27.40 56.81
N ALA A 26 3.10 27.29 55.54
CA ALA A 26 1.78 26.89 55.08
C ALA A 26 1.99 25.55 54.38
N GLU A 27 1.46 24.52 55.03
CA GLU A 27 1.36 23.15 54.57
C GLU A 27 0.61 23.12 53.24
N ALA A 28 1.35 23.17 52.13
CA ALA A 28 0.81 23.00 50.79
C ALA A 28 1.24 21.63 50.29
N GLN A 29 0.24 20.76 50.17
CA GLN A 29 0.30 19.44 49.54
C GLN A 29 1.10 19.51 48.23
N PRO A 30 1.84 18.44 47.85
CA PRO A 30 2.53 18.39 46.56
C PRO A 30 1.55 18.70 45.43
N PRO A 31 1.92 19.53 44.43
CA PRO A 31 1.08 19.76 43.27
C PRO A 31 0.73 18.41 42.67
N ALA A 32 -0.57 18.12 42.61
CA ALA A 32 -1.10 16.99 41.88
C ALA A 32 -0.39 16.97 40.53
N GLU A 33 0.30 15.86 40.25
CA GLU A 33 0.76 15.55 38.92
C GLU A 33 -0.42 15.76 37.99
N THR A 34 -0.36 16.83 37.19
CA THR A 34 -1.22 16.99 36.03
C THR A 34 -0.90 15.80 35.15
N GLN A 35 -1.66 14.72 35.37
CA GLN A 35 -1.70 13.55 34.53
C GLN A 35 -1.95 14.10 33.13
N ALA A 36 -0.93 14.03 32.29
CA ALA A 36 -1.07 14.33 30.89
C ALA A 36 -2.22 13.44 30.40
N GLU A 37 -3.35 14.08 30.06
CA GLU A 37 -4.48 13.37 29.49
C GLU A 37 -3.93 12.50 28.34
N PRO A 38 -4.22 11.19 28.34
CA PRO A 38 -3.79 10.33 27.25
C PRO A 38 -4.35 10.94 25.98
N ALA A 39 -3.48 11.33 25.05
CA ALA A 39 -3.86 11.83 23.74
C ALA A 39 -4.93 10.88 23.19
N GLU A 40 -6.16 11.38 23.15
CA GLU A 40 -7.35 10.65 22.77
C GLU A 40 -7.09 10.20 21.33
N LYS A 41 -6.69 8.93 21.19
CA LYS A 41 -6.59 8.28 19.88
C LYS A 41 -7.99 8.33 19.31
N TYR A 42 -8.28 9.34 18.49
CA TYR A 42 -9.54 9.47 17.75
C TYR A 42 -9.83 8.11 17.11
N PRO A 43 -10.72 7.30 17.69
CA PRO A 43 -11.10 6.07 17.04
C PRO A 43 -12.02 6.52 15.92
N ILE A 44 -11.58 6.37 14.67
CA ILE A 44 -12.50 6.51 13.54
C ILE A 44 -13.62 5.50 13.81
N ARG A 45 -14.79 6.00 14.18
CA ARG A 45 -15.91 5.16 14.61
C ARG A 45 -16.42 4.42 13.38
N PRO A 46 -16.62 3.08 13.44
CA PRO A 46 -17.14 2.30 12.32
C PRO A 46 -18.50 2.83 11.81
N GLU A 47 -19.29 3.41 12.71
CA GLU A 47 -20.58 4.09 12.45
C GLU A 47 -20.56 5.10 11.29
N PHE A 48 -19.45 5.83 11.11
CA PHE A 48 -19.34 6.82 10.03
C PHE A 48 -19.29 6.16 8.64
N TRP A 49 -18.55 5.05 8.54
CA TRP A 49 -18.44 4.30 7.29
C TRP A 49 -19.75 3.59 6.95
N GLU A 50 -20.42 3.03 7.97
CA GLU A 50 -21.72 2.37 7.79
C GLU A 50 -22.78 3.36 7.29
N GLN A 51 -22.90 4.56 7.89
CA GLN A 51 -23.83 5.59 7.42
C GLN A 51 -23.52 6.07 5.99
N LEU A 52 -22.25 6.16 5.62
CA LEU A 52 -21.85 6.58 4.28
C LEU A 52 -22.18 5.50 3.25
N PHE A 53 -21.96 4.21 3.56
CA PHE A 53 -22.33 3.10 2.68
C PHE A 53 -23.85 2.90 2.59
N ASP A 54 -24.58 3.10 3.68
CA ASP A 54 -26.05 3.07 3.70
C ASP A 54 -26.69 4.21 2.90
N SER A 55 -25.96 5.31 2.72
CA SER A 55 -26.41 6.44 1.91
C SER A 55 -26.20 6.23 0.41
N ILE A 56 -25.53 5.15 0.00
CA ILE A 56 -25.31 4.84 -1.42
C ILE A 56 -26.62 4.35 -2.03
N PRO A 57 -27.15 5.03 -3.05
CA PRO A 57 -28.38 4.60 -3.71
C PRO A 57 -28.23 3.19 -4.32
N PRO A 58 -29.31 2.41 -4.47
CA PRO A 58 -29.26 1.05 -5.02
C PRO A 58 -28.73 0.94 -6.47
N TRP A 59 -28.62 2.06 -7.19
CA TRP A 59 -27.97 2.16 -8.51
C TRP A 59 -26.44 2.40 -8.43
N GLY A 60 -25.89 2.61 -7.24
CA GLY A 60 -24.47 2.90 -7.02
C GLY A 60 -23.54 1.81 -7.53
N ASP A 61 -23.90 0.54 -7.31
CA ASP A 61 -23.10 -0.61 -7.76
C ASP A 61 -22.97 -0.66 -9.29
N GLU A 62 -24.03 -0.28 -10.02
CA GLU A 62 -24.02 -0.26 -11.50
C GLU A 62 -23.13 0.86 -12.02
N ILE A 63 -23.22 2.05 -11.43
CA ILE A 63 -22.34 3.17 -11.79
C ILE A 63 -20.89 2.84 -11.44
N ALA A 64 -20.64 2.28 -10.25
CA ALA A 64 -19.31 1.85 -9.85
C ALA A 64 -18.73 0.83 -10.84
N ALA A 65 -19.51 -0.18 -11.24
CA ALA A 65 -19.10 -1.17 -12.22
C ALA A 65 -18.75 -0.55 -13.58
N ILE A 66 -19.63 0.30 -14.12
CA ILE A 66 -19.40 0.98 -15.40
C ILE A 66 -18.15 1.87 -15.33
N LEU A 67 -17.99 2.65 -14.26
CA LEU A 67 -16.81 3.48 -14.06
C LEU A 67 -15.54 2.64 -13.99
N LEU A 68 -15.55 1.51 -13.27
CA LEU A 68 -14.41 0.60 -13.17
C LEU A 68 -14.05 -0.03 -14.53
N ILE A 69 -15.04 -0.42 -15.31
CA ILE A 69 -14.86 -0.94 -16.68
C ILE A 69 -14.22 0.12 -17.57
N VAL A 70 -14.81 1.32 -17.63
CA VAL A 70 -14.31 2.43 -18.45
C VAL A 70 -12.90 2.80 -18.01
N PHE A 71 -12.66 2.92 -16.71
CA PHE A 71 -11.36 3.25 -16.15
C PHE A 71 -10.30 2.20 -16.45
N GLY A 72 -10.64 0.91 -16.38
CA GLY A 72 -9.76 -0.19 -16.75
C GLY A 72 -9.38 -0.16 -18.23
N ILE A 73 -10.36 0.07 -19.12
CA ILE A 73 -10.12 0.22 -20.57
C ILE A 73 -9.23 1.42 -20.85
N VAL A 74 -9.57 2.60 -20.31
CA VAL A 74 -8.78 3.83 -20.49
C VAL A 74 -7.35 3.65 -19.99
N SER A 75 -7.18 3.02 -18.83
CA SER A 75 -5.84 2.70 -18.28
C SER A 75 -5.06 1.75 -19.19
N GLY A 76 -5.71 0.73 -19.75
CA GLY A 76 -5.08 -0.20 -20.70
C GLY A 76 -4.68 0.48 -22.01
N LEU A 77 -5.58 1.28 -22.60
CA LEU A 77 -5.29 2.06 -23.82
C LEU A 77 -4.17 3.08 -23.60
N SER A 78 -4.13 3.65 -22.40
CA SER A 78 -3.09 4.56 -21.95
C SER A 78 -1.71 3.88 -21.88
N LEU A 79 -1.63 2.67 -21.30
CA LEU A 79 -0.40 1.87 -21.28
C LEU A 79 0.08 1.48 -22.68
N LEU A 80 -0.85 1.19 -23.59
CA LEU A 80 -0.52 0.82 -24.98
C LEU A 80 -0.17 2.03 -25.85
N ASN A 81 -0.20 3.25 -25.29
CA ASN A 81 0.05 4.50 -26.00
C ASN A 81 -0.86 4.70 -27.25
N ILE A 82 -2.06 4.10 -27.25
CA ILE A 82 -3.01 4.17 -28.37
C ILE A 82 -3.72 5.54 -28.38
N SER A 83 -3.75 6.24 -27.25
CA SER A 83 -4.36 7.58 -27.10
C SER A 83 -3.34 8.63 -26.65
N ALA A 84 -2.19 8.66 -27.32
CA ALA A 84 -1.00 9.45 -26.98
C ALA A 84 -1.19 10.97 -26.92
N ASP A 85 -2.27 11.52 -27.50
CA ASP A 85 -2.49 12.97 -27.60
C ASP A 85 -2.93 13.63 -26.28
N ALA A 86 -3.31 12.85 -25.25
CA ALA A 86 -3.72 13.40 -23.96
C ALA A 86 -2.58 13.33 -22.93
N THR A 87 -2.03 14.48 -22.54
CA THR A 87 -1.02 14.63 -21.46
C THR A 87 -1.42 13.90 -20.16
N ILE A 88 -2.72 13.85 -19.86
CA ILE A 88 -3.24 13.16 -18.67
C ILE A 88 -3.09 11.65 -18.79
N SER A 89 -3.31 11.10 -19.99
CA SER A 89 -3.14 9.67 -20.27
C SER A 89 -1.68 9.26 -20.08
N THR A 90 -0.74 9.99 -20.70
CA THR A 90 0.69 9.65 -20.58
C THR A 90 1.19 9.76 -19.13
N ALA A 91 0.76 10.78 -18.39
CA ALA A 91 1.07 10.90 -16.96
C ALA A 91 0.53 9.73 -16.14
N TRP A 92 -0.70 9.29 -16.41
CA TRP A 92 -1.32 8.15 -15.72
C TRP A 92 -0.62 6.82 -16.05
N ALA A 93 -0.33 6.55 -17.33
CA ALA A 93 0.43 5.38 -17.76
C ALA A 93 1.82 5.34 -17.11
N ASN A 94 2.51 6.49 -17.06
CA ASN A 94 3.80 6.61 -16.41
C ASN A 94 3.71 6.36 -14.90
N ALA A 95 2.67 6.86 -14.23
CA ALA A 95 2.45 6.60 -12.81
C ALA A 95 2.22 5.10 -12.55
N LEU A 96 1.34 4.45 -13.33
CA LEU A 96 1.08 3.02 -13.21
C LEU A 96 2.32 2.18 -13.48
N THR A 97 3.06 2.51 -14.55
CA THR A 97 4.28 1.78 -14.93
C THR A 97 5.41 2.03 -13.94
N SER A 98 5.56 3.24 -13.41
CA SER A 98 6.56 3.51 -12.37
C SER A 98 6.25 2.73 -11.09
N LEU A 99 4.97 2.61 -10.71
CA LEU A 99 4.56 1.87 -9.51
C LEU A 99 4.72 0.35 -9.66
N PHE A 100 4.19 -0.23 -10.73
CA PHE A 100 4.03 -1.68 -10.89
C PHE A 100 4.93 -2.30 -11.96
N GLY A 101 5.68 -1.50 -12.73
CA GLY A 101 6.51 -1.95 -13.85
C GLY A 101 5.70 -2.74 -14.87
N TYR A 102 6.18 -3.94 -15.21
CA TYR A 102 5.47 -4.86 -16.12
C TYR A 102 4.15 -5.39 -15.53
N GLY A 103 3.94 -5.29 -14.22
CA GLY A 103 2.68 -5.66 -13.58
C GLY A 103 1.54 -4.64 -13.79
N SER A 104 1.83 -3.46 -14.36
CA SER A 104 0.81 -2.44 -14.65
C SER A 104 -0.30 -2.97 -15.56
N ALA A 105 0.05 -3.81 -16.55
CA ALA A 105 -0.92 -4.45 -17.44
C ALA A 105 -1.91 -5.36 -16.68
N VAL A 106 -1.41 -6.10 -15.68
CA VAL A 106 -2.24 -6.96 -14.82
C VAL A 106 -3.18 -6.12 -13.96
N ILE A 107 -2.72 -4.97 -13.44
CA ILE A 107 -3.58 -4.03 -12.69
C ILE A 107 -4.70 -3.48 -13.58
N CYS A 108 -4.41 -3.04 -14.80
CA CYS A 108 -5.44 -2.54 -15.72
C CYS A 108 -6.48 -3.63 -16.03
N LEU A 109 -6.03 -4.85 -16.28
CA LEU A 109 -6.91 -5.99 -16.52
C LEU A 109 -7.71 -6.34 -15.25
N GLY A 110 -7.10 -6.30 -14.07
CA GLY A 110 -7.75 -6.58 -12.80
C GLY A 110 -8.85 -5.57 -12.47
N ILE A 111 -8.59 -4.27 -12.68
CA ILE A 111 -9.59 -3.19 -12.58
C ILE A 111 -10.74 -3.47 -13.56
N PHE A 112 -10.45 -3.68 -14.84
CA PHE A 112 -11.49 -3.99 -15.82
C PHE A 112 -12.33 -5.22 -15.43
N ALA A 113 -11.66 -6.32 -15.05
CA ALA A 113 -12.30 -7.56 -14.65
C ALA A 113 -13.15 -7.39 -13.39
N LEU A 114 -12.70 -6.60 -12.41
CA LEU A 114 -13.46 -6.29 -11.21
C LEU A 114 -14.75 -5.54 -11.56
N GLY A 115 -14.69 -4.56 -12.47
CA GLY A 115 -15.88 -3.87 -12.97
C GLY A 115 -16.87 -4.82 -13.64
N VAL A 116 -16.37 -5.73 -14.49
CA VAL A 116 -17.18 -6.78 -15.12
C VAL A 116 -17.82 -7.68 -14.05
N ILE A 117 -17.05 -8.15 -13.07
CA ILE A 117 -17.53 -9.02 -11.99
C ILE A 117 -18.65 -8.35 -11.18
N ILE A 118 -18.54 -7.05 -10.87
CA ILE A 118 -19.59 -6.30 -10.16
C ILE A 118 -20.86 -6.16 -11.02
N LEU A 119 -20.71 -6.06 -12.35
CA LEU A 119 -21.84 -5.96 -13.28
C LEU A 119 -22.58 -7.30 -13.50
N LEU A 120 -21.87 -8.43 -13.42
CA LEU A 120 -22.41 -9.77 -13.70
C LEU A 120 -23.65 -10.18 -12.89
N PRO A 121 -23.72 -9.93 -11.56
CA PRO A 121 -24.91 -10.23 -10.75
C PRO A 121 -26.18 -9.55 -11.27
N LYS A 122 -26.06 -8.36 -11.87
CA LYS A 122 -27.19 -7.61 -12.45
C LYS A 122 -27.73 -8.27 -13.73
N LEU A 123 -26.92 -9.10 -14.38
CA LEU A 123 -27.30 -9.92 -15.54
C LEU A 123 -27.77 -11.32 -15.15
N GLY A 124 -27.93 -11.60 -13.84
CA GLY A 124 -28.36 -12.89 -13.32
C GLY A 124 -27.24 -13.91 -13.12
N ILE A 125 -25.97 -13.53 -13.31
CA ILE A 125 -24.80 -14.41 -13.11
C ILE A 125 -24.15 -14.08 -11.77
N VAL A 126 -24.38 -14.90 -10.75
CA VAL A 126 -23.78 -14.70 -9.42
C VAL A 126 -22.45 -15.45 -9.32
N ILE A 127 -21.34 -14.72 -9.40
CA ILE A 127 -20.02 -15.28 -9.10
C ILE A 127 -19.67 -15.04 -7.63
N ARG A 128 -19.48 -16.11 -6.86
CA ARG A 128 -19.00 -16.02 -5.47
C ARG A 128 -17.50 -16.25 -5.42
N PHE A 129 -16.74 -15.17 -5.22
CA PHE A 129 -15.31 -15.26 -4.92
C PHE A 129 -15.12 -15.35 -3.40
N PRO A 130 -14.60 -16.48 -2.86
CA PRO A 130 -14.25 -16.52 -1.45
C PRO A 130 -13.11 -15.53 -1.19
N THR A 131 -13.21 -14.72 -0.14
CA THR A 131 -12.20 -13.71 0.26
C THR A 131 -10.79 -14.28 0.30
N ARG A 132 -10.65 -15.55 0.71
CA ARG A 132 -9.38 -16.28 0.71
C ARG A 132 -8.71 -16.35 -0.67
N ARG A 133 -9.46 -16.51 -1.77
CA ARG A 133 -8.90 -16.55 -3.13
C ARG A 133 -8.44 -15.18 -3.60
N ILE A 134 -9.14 -14.13 -3.18
CA ILE A 134 -8.77 -12.74 -3.48
C ILE A 134 -7.43 -12.41 -2.80
N LEU A 135 -7.30 -12.69 -1.51
CA LEU A 135 -6.04 -12.52 -0.78
C LEU A 135 -4.89 -13.35 -1.40
N ALA A 136 -5.17 -14.58 -1.83
CA ALA A 136 -4.16 -15.39 -2.49
C ALA A 136 -3.71 -14.79 -3.85
N LEU A 137 -4.62 -14.19 -4.62
CA LEU A 137 -4.26 -13.47 -5.85
C LEU A 137 -3.40 -12.24 -5.55
N GLU A 138 -3.72 -11.47 -4.51
CA GLU A 138 -2.93 -10.30 -4.11
C GLU A 138 -1.50 -10.70 -3.69
N ILE A 139 -1.37 -11.74 -2.85
CA ILE A 139 -0.04 -12.24 -2.44
C ILE A 139 0.74 -12.78 -3.65
N ALA A 140 0.08 -13.51 -4.56
CA ALA A 140 0.71 -13.98 -5.78
C ALA A 140 1.18 -12.80 -6.65
N PHE A 141 0.35 -11.78 -6.82
CA PHE A 141 0.67 -10.59 -7.59
C PHE A 141 1.87 -9.83 -7.00
N LEU A 142 1.86 -9.56 -5.70
CA LEU A 142 2.99 -8.91 -5.00
C LEU A 142 4.27 -9.73 -5.11
N SER A 143 4.18 -11.06 -5.01
CA SER A 143 5.33 -11.95 -5.17
C SER A 143 5.89 -11.90 -6.59
N ILE A 144 5.03 -11.85 -7.61
CA ILE A 144 5.45 -11.67 -9.01
C ILE A 144 6.15 -10.34 -9.20
N LEU A 145 5.64 -9.23 -8.64
CA LEU A 145 6.30 -7.92 -8.73
C LEU A 145 7.71 -7.96 -8.12
N ALA A 146 7.85 -8.55 -6.93
CA ALA A 146 9.15 -8.69 -6.29
C ALA A 146 10.13 -9.51 -7.15
N LEU A 147 9.68 -10.65 -7.69
CA LEU A 147 10.48 -11.49 -8.59
C LEU A 147 10.85 -10.77 -9.90
N LEU A 148 9.91 -10.04 -10.49
CA LEU A 148 10.16 -9.25 -11.70
C LEU A 148 11.22 -8.19 -11.46
N HIS A 149 11.26 -7.58 -10.27
CA HIS A 149 12.30 -6.61 -9.93
C HIS A 149 13.65 -7.30 -9.66
N LEU A 150 13.67 -8.43 -8.92
CA LEU A 150 14.87 -9.23 -8.68
C LEU A 150 15.51 -9.77 -9.96
N ALA A 151 14.72 -9.94 -11.03
CA ALA A 151 15.19 -10.36 -12.35
C ALA A 151 15.90 -9.23 -13.13
N VAL A 152 15.78 -7.98 -12.70
CA VAL A 152 16.50 -6.84 -13.31
C VAL A 152 17.93 -6.83 -12.78
N SER A 153 18.88 -7.21 -13.64
CA SER A 153 20.31 -7.22 -13.30
C SER A 153 21.05 -6.04 -13.93
N GLY A 154 22.01 -5.45 -13.21
CA GLY A 154 23.05 -4.58 -13.78
C GLY A 154 22.79 -3.06 -13.75
N SER A 155 21.59 -2.63 -13.34
CA SER A 155 21.26 -1.22 -13.07
C SER A 155 21.15 -0.95 -11.58
N ASP A 156 21.34 0.31 -11.16
CA ASP A 156 20.96 0.73 -9.81
C ASP A 156 19.48 0.37 -9.56
N PRO A 157 19.16 -0.51 -8.59
CA PRO A 157 17.81 -1.06 -8.41
C PRO A 157 16.76 0.03 -8.19
N ARG A 158 17.16 1.11 -7.51
CA ARG A 158 16.26 2.23 -7.25
C ARG A 158 15.92 3.00 -8.53
N THR A 159 16.93 3.32 -9.34
CA THR A 159 16.74 3.99 -10.62
C THR A 159 15.89 3.14 -11.57
N ALA A 160 16.15 1.84 -11.64
CA ALA A 160 15.36 0.91 -12.44
C ALA A 160 13.87 0.89 -12.04
N ALA A 161 13.60 0.93 -10.73
CA ALA A 161 12.25 0.98 -10.20
C ALA A 161 11.49 2.26 -10.62
N PHE A 162 12.14 3.43 -10.52
CA PHE A 162 11.53 4.70 -10.91
C PHE A 162 11.23 4.79 -12.42
N LEU A 163 12.08 4.17 -13.24
CA LEU A 163 11.88 4.04 -14.68
C LEU A 163 10.81 2.98 -15.04
N GLY A 164 10.21 2.31 -14.06
CA GLY A 164 9.17 1.30 -14.28
C GLY A 164 9.69 -0.03 -14.84
N GLN A 165 10.97 -0.36 -14.61
CA GLN A 165 11.52 -1.65 -14.99
C GLN A 165 11.17 -2.74 -13.96
N GLY A 166 11.07 -3.99 -14.42
CA GLY A 166 10.76 -5.14 -13.56
C GLY A 166 9.39 -4.99 -12.90
N GLY A 167 9.36 -5.08 -11.56
CA GLY A 167 8.14 -4.88 -10.76
C GLY A 167 7.86 -3.43 -10.33
N GLY A 168 8.57 -2.44 -10.90
CA GLY A 168 8.43 -1.03 -10.52
C GLY A 168 8.85 -0.74 -9.08
N GLN A 169 8.38 0.39 -8.54
CA GLN A 169 8.65 0.81 -7.16
C GLN A 169 8.13 -0.18 -6.12
N VAL A 170 6.98 -0.84 -6.36
CA VAL A 170 6.41 -1.83 -5.43
C VAL A 170 7.28 -3.08 -5.38
N GLY A 171 7.66 -3.63 -6.53
CA GLY A 171 8.54 -4.79 -6.60
C GLY A 171 9.92 -4.51 -5.99
N TRP A 172 10.47 -3.32 -6.21
CA TRP A 172 11.69 -2.85 -5.55
C TRP A 172 11.54 -2.78 -4.03
N ALA A 173 10.49 -2.14 -3.53
CA ALA A 173 10.29 -2.00 -2.09
C ALA A 173 10.18 -3.36 -1.39
N LEU A 174 9.44 -4.30 -2.00
CA LEU A 174 9.31 -5.65 -1.47
C LEU A 174 10.66 -6.39 -1.47
N SER A 175 11.34 -6.44 -2.62
CA SER A 175 12.64 -7.10 -2.74
C SER A 175 13.69 -6.50 -1.79
N ALA A 176 13.76 -5.17 -1.70
CA ALA A 176 14.69 -4.46 -0.83
C ALA A 176 14.51 -4.78 0.65
N ILE A 177 13.28 -5.00 1.14
CA ILE A 177 13.05 -5.39 2.55
C ILE A 177 13.76 -6.71 2.88
N VAL A 178 13.67 -7.67 1.95
CA VAL A 178 14.28 -8.99 2.14
C VAL A 178 15.78 -8.93 1.87
N GLU A 179 16.22 -8.28 0.80
CA GLU A 179 17.65 -8.17 0.45
C GLU A 179 18.47 -7.31 1.41
N ASN A 180 17.85 -6.34 2.08
CA ASN A 180 18.54 -5.56 3.10
C ASN A 180 18.80 -6.38 4.38
N SER A 181 18.02 -7.45 4.58
CA SER A 181 18.12 -8.32 5.76
C SER A 181 18.78 -9.68 5.46
N LEU A 182 18.64 -10.16 4.22
CA LEU A 182 19.04 -11.48 3.72
C LEU A 182 19.70 -11.35 2.34
N SER A 183 20.19 -12.45 1.77
CA SER A 183 20.79 -12.44 0.42
C SER A 183 19.74 -12.47 -0.71
N TRP A 184 20.13 -12.01 -1.90
CA TRP A 184 19.36 -12.11 -3.16
C TRP A 184 18.78 -13.51 -3.39
N SER A 185 19.59 -14.56 -3.17
CA SER A 185 19.17 -15.96 -3.37
C SER A 185 18.00 -16.34 -2.45
N VAL A 186 18.00 -15.83 -1.22
CA VAL A 186 16.90 -16.08 -0.28
C VAL A 186 15.67 -15.28 -0.67
N ALA A 187 15.82 -14.03 -1.12
CA ALA A 187 14.69 -13.23 -1.60
C ALA A 187 13.98 -13.92 -2.77
N VAL A 188 14.73 -14.37 -3.78
CA VAL A 188 14.17 -15.11 -4.93
C VAL A 188 13.45 -16.37 -4.46
N THR A 189 14.09 -17.16 -3.59
CA THR A 189 13.50 -18.42 -3.09
C THR A 189 12.21 -18.16 -2.30
N LEU A 190 12.21 -17.16 -1.42
CA LEU A 190 11.07 -16.77 -0.61
C LEU A 190 9.86 -16.38 -1.47
N TYR A 191 10.05 -15.43 -2.40
CA TYR A 191 8.96 -14.95 -3.25
C TYR A 191 8.50 -16.01 -4.25
N ALA A 192 9.40 -16.85 -4.76
CA ALA A 192 9.01 -18.00 -5.58
C ALA A 192 8.13 -18.99 -4.80
N LEU A 193 8.50 -19.30 -3.56
CA LEU A 193 7.72 -20.20 -2.71
C LEU A 193 6.35 -19.59 -2.35
N LEU A 194 6.32 -18.31 -1.98
CA LEU A 194 5.06 -17.58 -1.73
C LEU A 194 4.16 -17.58 -2.96
N LEU A 195 4.72 -17.38 -4.16
CA LEU A 195 3.98 -17.43 -5.41
C LEU A 195 3.37 -18.81 -5.64
N VAL A 196 4.16 -19.88 -5.48
CA VAL A 196 3.69 -21.27 -5.66
C VAL A 196 2.57 -21.60 -4.67
N ILE A 197 2.74 -21.27 -3.39
CA ILE A 197 1.70 -21.50 -2.37
C ILE A 197 0.43 -20.70 -2.68
N SER A 198 0.58 -19.44 -3.07
CA SER A 198 -0.55 -18.57 -3.40
C SER A 198 -1.30 -19.09 -4.62
N MET A 199 -0.59 -19.49 -5.67
CA MET A 199 -1.19 -20.08 -6.87
C MET A 199 -1.92 -21.40 -6.55
N ALA A 200 -1.34 -22.25 -5.69
CA ALA A 200 -2.00 -23.47 -5.22
C ALA A 200 -3.31 -23.17 -4.48
N ASN A 201 -3.37 -22.09 -3.69
CA ASN A 201 -4.59 -21.63 -3.04
C ASN A 201 -5.63 -21.10 -4.04
N VAL A 202 -5.20 -20.36 -5.07
CA VAL A 202 -6.07 -19.81 -6.13
C VAL A 202 -6.71 -20.92 -6.94
N MET A 203 -5.93 -21.91 -7.36
CA MET A 203 -6.42 -23.11 -8.07
C MET A 203 -7.40 -23.92 -7.23
N GLY A 204 -7.48 -23.66 -5.92
CA GLY A 204 -8.35 -24.37 -5.03
C GLY A 204 -8.01 -25.85 -5.05
N LEU A 205 -6.72 -26.19 -4.89
CA LEU A 205 -6.25 -27.54 -4.57
C LEU A 205 -6.99 -28.01 -3.31
N ASN A 206 -8.21 -28.48 -3.52
CA ASN A 206 -9.04 -29.06 -2.49
C ASN A 206 -8.30 -30.33 -2.10
N ARG A 207 -8.02 -30.47 -0.80
CA ARG A 207 -7.40 -31.67 -0.21
C ARG A 207 -8.08 -32.98 -0.62
N THR A 208 -9.32 -32.90 -1.14
CA THR A 208 -10.10 -34.00 -1.71
C THR A 208 -9.48 -34.63 -2.98
N HIS A 209 -8.85 -33.86 -3.87
CA HIS A 209 -8.16 -34.44 -5.05
C HIS A 209 -6.85 -35.14 -4.66
N LEU A 210 -6.12 -34.61 -3.68
CA LEU A 210 -4.91 -35.25 -3.15
C LEU A 210 -5.25 -36.52 -2.36
N ALA A 211 -6.33 -36.50 -1.57
CA ALA A 211 -6.80 -37.68 -0.83
C ALA A 211 -7.31 -38.79 -1.76
N GLY A 212 -8.02 -38.44 -2.83
CA GLY A 212 -8.50 -39.42 -3.82
C GLY A 212 -7.36 -40.10 -4.57
N TRP A 213 -6.30 -39.36 -4.93
CA TRP A 213 -5.14 -39.92 -5.62
C TRP A 213 -4.29 -40.81 -4.70
N LEU A 214 -4.07 -40.41 -3.44
CA LEU A 214 -3.36 -41.23 -2.45
C LEU A 214 -4.10 -42.54 -2.13
N GLN A 215 -5.44 -42.52 -2.09
CA GLN A 215 -6.26 -43.72 -1.88
C GLN A 215 -6.32 -44.65 -3.10
N ALA A 216 -6.23 -44.09 -4.31
CA ALA A 216 -6.18 -44.89 -5.54
C ALA A 216 -4.88 -45.69 -5.63
N THR A 217 -3.75 -45.10 -5.22
CA THR A 217 -2.43 -45.76 -5.26
C THR A 217 -2.21 -46.77 -4.12
N THR A 218 -2.98 -46.70 -3.03
CA THR A 218 -2.90 -47.68 -1.93
C THR A 218 -3.80 -48.92 -2.12
N ARG A 219 -4.64 -48.95 -3.16
CA ARG A 219 -5.52 -50.08 -3.48
C ARG A 219 -5.04 -50.94 -4.67
N SER A 220 -3.89 -50.63 -5.26
CA SER A 220 -3.20 -51.43 -6.27
C SER A 220 -2.01 -52.16 -5.66
#